data_AF-A0A8H2WZ79-F1
#
_entry.id   AF-A0A8H2WZ79-F1
#
_cell.length_a   1.000
_cell.length_b   1.000
_cell.length_c   1.000
_cell.angle_alpha   90.00
_cell.angle_beta   90.00
_cell.angle_gamma   90.00
#
_symmetry.space_group_name_H-M   'P 1'
#
loop_
_entity.id
_entity.type
_entity.pdbx_description
1 polymer ?
#
loop_
_entity_poly.entity_id
_entity_poly.type
_entity_poly.pdbx_seq_one_letter_code
_entity_poly.pdbx_strand_id
1 'polypeptide(L)'
;MEPTELSLSPSCRILLVSGANDQNRELVSRLGPFSSNPLTPNPNDETYIEWTIKNKYYTAPVHIYLHQVSKPPAKPLWPPEADNERVPALIFVFRKGELYREIFLSMKEAYLAHNAEVALAVSLPTSNDTALSTDSFDSTEEFFSDHGFEYVDAEDSPEEVGSSDHLQYDVRGLPRILEALNTIMWPSMVRTATGGLRRPVLVDDLSSAAFEHSFTTISDTAPPDHSSLFDVDPQSASHSLAELNAWLDDGDSWAPARRDHIVTTAAEPSAEAVALKDGFDDDFTEFISAPPEADPDTGLPSSAEVHATAERIFEQDNDAPEGFDLTSVLGALEAMRLEIGAIADVEERRKAAARVALGLAVGLGIDERDEGDDELDEELLRELHQIQ
;
A
#
# COMPACT_ATOMS: atom_id res chain seq x y z
N MET A 1 25.04 -12.23 -16.65
CA MET A 1 24.29 -13.47 -16.35
C MET A 1 23.19 -13.58 -17.38
N GLU A 2 22.96 -14.78 -17.90
CA GLU A 2 21.80 -15.00 -18.77
C GLU A 2 20.51 -14.80 -17.95
N PRO A 3 19.40 -14.36 -18.57
CA PRO A 3 18.14 -14.12 -17.87
C PRO A 3 17.62 -15.35 -17.12
N THR A 4 17.96 -16.55 -17.59
CA THR A 4 17.61 -17.84 -16.95
C THR A 4 18.43 -18.13 -15.69
N GLU A 5 19.63 -17.58 -15.55
CA GLU A 5 20.43 -17.72 -14.32
C GLU A 5 19.93 -16.78 -13.21
N LEU A 6 19.37 -15.61 -13.59
CA LEU A 6 18.82 -14.65 -12.63
C LEU A 6 17.50 -15.13 -12.02
N SER A 7 16.69 -15.89 -12.74
CA SER A 7 15.41 -16.42 -12.23
C SER A 7 15.60 -17.44 -11.11
N LEU A 8 16.74 -18.13 -11.09
CA LEU A 8 17.14 -19.12 -10.08
C LEU A 8 17.89 -18.51 -8.88
N SER A 9 18.15 -17.19 -8.91
CA SER A 9 18.86 -16.51 -7.83
C SER A 9 18.01 -16.37 -6.56
N PRO A 10 18.62 -16.33 -5.36
CA PRO A 10 17.87 -16.16 -4.10
C PRO A 10 17.02 -14.88 -4.06
N SER A 11 17.45 -13.83 -4.77
CA SER A 11 16.69 -12.57 -4.89
C SER A 11 15.40 -12.68 -5.71
N CYS A 12 15.18 -13.80 -6.40
CA CYS A 12 13.93 -14.11 -7.12
C CYS A 12 13.16 -15.28 -6.50
N ARG A 13 13.50 -15.63 -5.25
CA ARG A 13 12.95 -16.78 -4.52
C ARG A 13 11.79 -16.35 -3.63
N ILE A 14 10.72 -17.15 -3.69
CA ILE A 14 9.64 -17.16 -2.70
C ILE A 14 9.87 -18.37 -1.81
N LEU A 15 10.13 -18.14 -0.53
CA LEU A 15 10.41 -19.20 0.44
C LEU A 15 9.12 -19.64 1.13
N LEU A 16 8.66 -20.87 0.87
CA LEU A 16 7.51 -21.47 1.57
C LEU A 16 8.01 -22.35 2.70
N VAL A 17 7.65 -22.03 3.94
CA VAL A 17 8.13 -22.72 5.14
C VAL A 17 6.95 -23.35 5.86
N SER A 18 7.05 -24.64 6.18
CA SER A 18 6.02 -25.36 6.93
C SER A 18 6.61 -26.47 7.78
N GLY A 19 5.90 -26.93 8.81
CA GLY A 19 6.24 -28.16 9.53
C GLY A 19 6.19 -29.43 8.66
N ALA A 20 5.38 -29.43 7.59
CA ALA A 20 5.21 -30.56 6.69
C ALA A 20 5.19 -30.13 5.22
N ASN A 21 5.96 -30.82 4.37
CA ASN A 21 5.98 -30.53 2.93
C ASN A 21 4.61 -30.67 2.25
N ASP A 22 3.73 -31.50 2.80
CA ASP A 22 2.37 -31.68 2.26
C ASP A 22 1.54 -30.38 2.34
N GLN A 23 1.73 -29.57 3.40
CA GLN A 23 1.06 -28.28 3.55
C GLN A 23 1.56 -27.29 2.49
N ASN A 24 2.87 -27.23 2.27
CA ASN A 24 3.46 -26.40 1.22
C ASN A 24 2.90 -26.77 -0.17
N ARG A 25 2.81 -28.07 -0.47
CA ARG A 25 2.25 -28.56 -1.75
C ARG A 25 0.77 -28.27 -1.89
N GLU A 26 0.01 -28.41 -0.81
CA GLU A 26 -1.41 -28.06 -0.79
C GLU A 26 -1.63 -26.59 -1.13
N LEU A 27 -0.87 -25.68 -0.49
CA LEU A 27 -0.96 -24.25 -0.79
C LEU A 27 -0.64 -23.94 -2.26
N VAL A 28 0.44 -24.51 -2.80
CA VAL A 28 0.81 -24.37 -4.22
C VAL A 28 -0.31 -24.86 -5.14
N SER A 29 -0.92 -26.01 -4.82
CA SER A 29 -2.04 -26.56 -5.60
C SER A 29 -3.26 -25.63 -5.57
N ARG A 30 -3.48 -24.92 -4.47
CA ARG A 30 -4.56 -23.93 -4.32
C ARG A 30 -4.27 -22.60 -5.01
N LEU A 31 -3.01 -22.19 -5.11
CA LEU A 31 -2.60 -20.99 -5.84
C LEU A 31 -2.66 -21.16 -7.37
N GLY A 32 -2.48 -22.39 -7.86
CA GLY A 32 -2.47 -22.73 -9.29
C GLY A 32 -3.63 -22.12 -10.10
N PRO A 33 -4.90 -22.29 -9.69
CA PRO A 33 -6.06 -21.72 -10.38
C PRO A 33 -6.05 -20.19 -10.50
N PHE A 34 -5.45 -19.49 -9.55
CA PHE A 34 -5.40 -18.02 -9.52
C PHE A 34 -4.18 -17.46 -10.26
N SER A 35 -3.19 -18.31 -10.56
CA SER A 35 -2.00 -17.91 -11.28
C SER A 35 -2.21 -17.91 -12.79
N SER A 36 -1.75 -16.86 -13.49
CA SER A 36 -1.90 -16.76 -14.95
C SER A 36 -1.07 -17.78 -15.74
N ASN A 37 -0.09 -18.42 -15.10
CA ASN A 37 0.75 -19.46 -15.67
C ASN A 37 0.76 -20.67 -14.74
N PRO A 38 0.65 -21.90 -15.26
CA PRO A 38 0.65 -23.09 -14.43
C PRO A 38 1.96 -23.18 -13.63
N LEU A 39 1.84 -23.44 -12.33
CA LEU A 39 2.95 -23.79 -11.46
C LEU A 39 3.51 -25.14 -11.90
N THR A 40 4.63 -25.14 -12.64
CA THR A 40 5.24 -26.36 -13.14
C THR A 40 6.34 -26.82 -12.18
N PRO A 41 6.15 -27.94 -11.45
CA PRO A 41 7.22 -28.50 -10.63
C PRO A 41 8.38 -28.91 -11.53
N ASN A 42 9.61 -28.65 -11.09
CA ASN A 42 10.78 -29.03 -11.85
C ASN A 42 10.92 -30.56 -11.81
N PRO A 43 11.10 -31.24 -12.96
CA PRO A 43 11.21 -32.70 -13.01
C PRO A 43 12.41 -33.27 -12.25
N ASN A 44 13.42 -32.44 -11.93
CA ASN A 44 14.64 -32.87 -11.24
C ASN A 44 14.62 -32.58 -9.73
N ASP A 45 13.77 -31.68 -9.26
CA ASP A 45 13.72 -31.27 -7.85
C ASP A 45 12.29 -30.91 -7.44
N GLU A 46 11.66 -31.79 -6.67
CA GLU A 46 10.29 -31.60 -6.18
C GLU A 46 10.18 -30.48 -5.12
N THR A 47 11.30 -29.92 -4.65
CA THR A 47 11.33 -28.77 -3.72
C THR A 47 11.32 -27.44 -4.46
N TYR A 48 11.46 -27.45 -5.78
CA TYR A 48 11.60 -26.26 -6.61
C TYR A 48 10.51 -26.19 -7.67
N ILE A 49 9.80 -25.07 -7.69
CA ILE A 49 8.69 -24.83 -8.62
C ILE A 49 8.97 -23.54 -9.37
N GLU A 50 9.10 -23.66 -10.69
CA GLU A 50 9.26 -22.50 -11.57
C GLU A 50 7.93 -21.80 -11.72
N TRP A 51 7.98 -20.48 -11.61
CA TRP A 51 6.80 -19.65 -11.77
C TRP A 51 7.13 -18.37 -12.51
N THR A 52 6.15 -17.77 -13.16
CA THR A 52 6.31 -16.50 -13.84
C THR A 52 5.14 -15.63 -13.46
N ILE A 53 5.41 -14.63 -12.63
CA ILE A 53 4.45 -13.61 -12.25
C ILE A 53 4.27 -12.70 -13.47
N LYS A 54 3.02 -12.53 -13.90
CA LYS A 54 2.67 -11.69 -15.03
C LYS A 54 1.51 -10.79 -14.62
N ASN A 55 1.73 -9.49 -14.65
CA ASN A 55 0.70 -8.50 -14.44
C ASN A 55 0.68 -7.47 -15.59
N LYS A 56 -0.14 -6.43 -15.45
CA LYS A 56 -0.29 -5.37 -16.46
C LYS A 56 1.03 -4.63 -16.74
N TYR A 57 1.91 -4.54 -15.75
CA TYR A 57 3.10 -3.68 -15.76
C TYR A 57 4.39 -4.42 -16.06
N TYR A 58 4.49 -5.69 -15.65
CA TYR A 58 5.70 -6.48 -15.80
C TYR A 58 5.44 -7.99 -15.93
N THR A 59 6.48 -8.69 -16.35
CA THR A 59 6.61 -10.15 -16.25
C THR A 59 7.91 -10.48 -15.52
N ALA A 60 7.85 -11.27 -14.46
CA ALA A 60 8.99 -11.63 -13.62
C ALA A 60 9.08 -13.16 -13.49
N PRO A 61 10.14 -13.79 -14.05
CA PRO A 61 10.48 -15.17 -13.75
C PRO A 61 10.94 -15.28 -12.29
N VAL A 62 10.23 -16.08 -11.50
CA VAL A 62 10.50 -16.31 -10.07
C VAL A 62 10.45 -17.80 -9.80
N HIS A 63 10.76 -18.20 -8.56
CA HIS A 63 10.60 -19.58 -8.16
C HIS A 63 10.16 -19.72 -6.73
N ILE A 64 9.41 -20.78 -6.48
CA ILE A 64 8.99 -21.19 -5.16
C ILE A 64 9.92 -22.28 -4.68
N TYR A 65 10.46 -22.10 -3.48
CA TYR A 65 11.25 -23.11 -2.78
C TYR A 65 10.47 -23.64 -1.58
N LEU A 66 10.15 -24.94 -1.60
CA LEU A 66 9.42 -25.61 -0.53
C LEU A 66 10.40 -26.06 0.55
N HIS A 67 10.24 -25.49 1.74
CA HIS A 67 11.08 -25.78 2.88
C HIS A 67 10.28 -26.40 4.02
N GLN A 68 10.75 -27.56 4.50
CA GLN A 68 10.21 -28.20 5.68
C GLN A 68 11.06 -27.87 6.90
N VAL A 69 10.42 -27.31 7.93
CA VAL A 69 11.01 -27.10 9.25
C VAL A 69 11.24 -28.47 9.89
N SER A 70 12.42 -29.02 9.66
CA SER A 70 12.87 -30.24 10.33
C SER A 70 13.66 -29.88 11.59
N LYS A 71 13.64 -30.75 12.59
CA LYS A 71 14.46 -30.57 13.80
C LYS A 71 15.93 -30.42 13.38
N PRO A 72 16.70 -29.49 13.97
CA PRO A 72 18.12 -29.34 13.68
C PRO A 72 18.81 -30.71 13.82
N PRO A 73 19.69 -31.11 12.88
CA PRO A 73 20.67 -30.27 12.18
C PRO A 73 20.50 -30.19 10.65
N ALA A 74 19.31 -30.44 10.11
CA ALA A 74 19.11 -30.41 8.66
C ALA A 74 19.44 -29.02 8.12
N LYS A 75 20.60 -28.87 7.44
CA LYS A 75 21.08 -27.64 6.80
C LYS A 75 19.93 -26.94 6.08
N PRO A 76 19.40 -25.83 6.59
CA PRO A 76 18.56 -24.95 5.82
C PRO A 76 19.40 -23.72 5.43
N LEU A 77 18.83 -22.80 4.68
CA LEU A 77 19.33 -21.43 4.62
C LEU A 77 19.12 -20.78 6.01
N TRP A 78 19.86 -21.21 7.04
CA TRP A 78 19.82 -20.65 8.39
C TRP A 78 21.09 -19.89 8.69
N PRO A 79 20.95 -18.67 9.21
CA PRO A 79 20.50 -17.47 8.49
C PRO A 79 21.25 -17.28 7.14
N PRO A 80 20.83 -16.36 6.25
CA PRO A 80 21.64 -16.01 5.09
C PRO A 80 23.05 -15.59 5.55
N GLU A 81 24.09 -16.27 5.07
CA GLU A 81 25.48 -15.95 5.44
C GLU A 81 25.94 -14.66 4.75
N ALA A 82 25.31 -14.32 3.63
CA ALA A 82 25.58 -13.14 2.83
C ALA A 82 24.29 -12.48 2.32
N ASP A 83 24.36 -11.19 2.01
CA ASP A 83 23.19 -10.39 1.59
C ASP A 83 22.52 -10.89 0.30
N ASN A 84 23.28 -11.56 -0.57
CA ASN A 84 22.78 -12.15 -1.81
C ASN A 84 21.99 -13.46 -1.61
N GLU A 85 21.93 -13.98 -0.38
CA GLU A 85 21.13 -15.16 -0.01
C GLU A 85 19.79 -14.78 0.62
N ARG A 86 19.55 -13.48 0.85
CA ARG A 86 18.28 -12.97 1.36
C ARG A 86 17.17 -13.20 0.32
N VAL A 87 15.98 -13.50 0.82
CA VAL A 87 14.80 -13.74 -0.01
C VAL A 87 13.82 -12.59 0.18
N PRO A 88 13.23 -12.04 -0.89
CA PRO A 88 12.28 -10.93 -0.79
C PRO A 88 10.90 -11.36 -0.28
N ALA A 89 10.53 -12.64 -0.42
CA ALA A 89 9.24 -13.17 0.00
C ALA A 89 9.38 -14.42 0.86
N LEU A 90 8.69 -14.43 2.00
CA LEU A 90 8.63 -15.55 2.93
C LEU A 90 7.17 -15.84 3.32
N ILE A 91 6.75 -17.08 3.14
CA ILE A 91 5.40 -17.53 3.45
C ILE A 91 5.49 -18.69 4.43
N PHE A 92 4.99 -18.49 5.65
CA PHE A 92 4.85 -19.55 6.65
C PHE A 92 3.48 -20.21 6.51
N VAL A 93 3.44 -21.53 6.33
CA VAL A 93 2.22 -22.29 6.09
C VAL A 93 1.99 -23.27 7.24
N PHE A 94 0.78 -23.25 7.79
CA PHE A 94 0.36 -24.13 8.89
C PHE A 94 -1.09 -24.56 8.74
N ARG A 95 -1.53 -25.62 9.44
CA ARG A 95 -2.96 -25.98 9.49
C ARG A 95 -3.62 -25.41 10.73
N LYS A 96 -4.90 -25.03 10.59
CA LYS A 96 -5.75 -24.64 11.72
C LYS A 96 -5.76 -25.74 12.78
N GLY A 97 -5.48 -25.38 14.03
CA GLY A 97 -5.41 -26.30 15.18
C GLY A 97 -4.06 -26.97 15.42
N GLU A 98 -3.03 -26.69 14.62
CA GLU A 98 -1.65 -27.12 14.92
C GLU A 98 -0.94 -26.16 15.89
N LEU A 99 0.11 -26.65 16.58
CA LEU A 99 0.97 -25.84 17.45
C LEU A 99 1.94 -24.98 16.63
N TYR A 100 1.40 -24.08 15.81
CA TYR A 100 2.16 -23.26 14.88
C TYR A 100 3.09 -22.27 15.59
N ARG A 101 2.70 -21.77 16.78
CA ARG A 101 3.45 -20.77 17.55
C ARG A 101 4.87 -21.23 17.90
N GLU A 102 5.01 -22.46 18.39
CA GLU A 102 6.32 -23.02 18.77
C GLU A 102 7.23 -23.20 17.55
N ILE A 103 6.66 -23.70 16.44
CA ILE A 103 7.38 -23.91 15.19
C ILE A 103 7.84 -22.56 14.63
N PHE A 104 6.95 -21.57 14.59
CA PHE A 104 7.24 -20.23 14.10
C PHE A 104 8.30 -19.51 14.95
N LEU A 105 8.20 -19.58 16.28
CA LEU A 105 9.20 -18.98 17.18
C LEU A 105 10.56 -19.66 17.05
N SER A 106 10.61 -20.96 16.76
CA SER A 106 11.88 -21.67 16.54
C SER A 106 12.67 -21.17 15.33
N MET A 107 12.01 -20.52 14.37
CA MET A 107 12.62 -19.94 13.17
C MET A 107 12.79 -18.41 13.24
N LYS A 108 12.63 -17.79 14.41
CA LYS A 108 12.69 -16.32 14.60
C LYS A 108 13.97 -15.67 14.09
N GLU A 109 15.11 -16.22 14.47
CA GLU A 109 16.41 -15.71 14.04
C GLU A 109 16.57 -15.75 12.51
N ALA A 110 16.02 -16.80 11.89
CA ALA A 110 16.14 -17.03 10.46
C ALA A 110 15.35 -16.03 9.62
N TYR A 111 14.05 -15.86 9.93
CA TYR A 111 13.22 -14.97 9.13
C TYR A 111 13.61 -13.50 9.33
N LEU A 112 14.06 -13.11 10.53
CA LEU A 112 14.57 -11.76 10.79
C LEU A 112 15.84 -11.48 9.99
N ALA A 113 16.72 -12.47 9.82
CA ALA A 113 17.94 -12.32 9.03
C ALA A 113 17.66 -12.17 7.52
N HIS A 114 16.57 -12.74 7.00
CA HIS A 114 16.17 -12.52 5.62
C HIS A 114 15.63 -11.11 5.37
N ASN A 115 14.94 -10.50 6.35
CA ASN A 115 14.29 -9.20 6.22
C ASN A 115 13.47 -9.10 4.92
N ALA A 116 12.55 -10.06 4.73
CA ALA A 116 11.73 -10.16 3.54
C ALA A 116 10.85 -8.91 3.37
N GLU A 117 10.66 -8.47 2.12
CA GLU A 117 9.73 -7.39 1.78
C GLU A 117 8.27 -7.80 2.04
N VAL A 118 7.97 -9.08 1.82
CA VAL A 118 6.65 -9.67 2.08
C VAL A 118 6.81 -10.89 2.96
N ALA A 119 6.17 -10.84 4.12
CA ALA A 119 6.12 -11.92 5.10
C ALA A 119 4.65 -12.27 5.39
N LEU A 120 4.24 -13.47 5.00
CA LEU A 120 2.85 -13.93 5.14
C LEU A 120 2.76 -15.18 6.02
N ALA A 121 1.74 -15.26 6.85
CA ALA A 121 1.38 -16.45 7.62
C ALA A 121 0.04 -16.99 7.10
N VAL A 122 0.07 -18.15 6.45
CA VAL A 122 -1.07 -18.72 5.74
C VAL A 122 -1.61 -19.93 6.50
N SER A 123 -2.88 -19.87 6.92
CA SER A 123 -3.55 -21.03 7.49
C SER A 123 -4.26 -21.85 6.42
N LEU A 124 -4.08 -23.16 6.48
CA LEU A 124 -4.81 -24.14 5.68
C LEU A 124 -5.93 -24.77 6.50
N PRO A 125 -7.02 -25.22 5.85
CA PRO A 125 -8.05 -25.99 6.52
C PRO A 125 -7.50 -27.18 7.27
N THR A 126 -8.14 -27.51 8.38
CA THR A 126 -8.08 -28.86 8.91
C THR A 126 -9.03 -29.76 8.12
N SER A 127 -8.58 -30.96 7.74
CA SER A 127 -9.45 -31.94 7.09
C SER A 127 -10.53 -32.50 8.04
N ASN A 128 -10.39 -32.26 9.35
CA ASN A 128 -11.34 -32.68 10.37
C ASN A 128 -12.06 -31.45 10.90
N ASP A 129 -13.26 -31.21 10.37
CA ASP A 129 -14.19 -30.12 10.64
C ASP A 129 -14.78 -30.12 12.09
N THR A 130 -14.04 -30.65 13.06
CA THR A 130 -14.54 -30.95 14.42
C THR A 130 -13.62 -30.45 15.53
N ALA A 131 -12.52 -29.77 15.20
CA ALA A 131 -11.64 -29.21 16.22
C ALA A 131 -12.16 -27.82 16.64
N LEU A 132 -12.60 -27.68 17.89
CA LEU A 132 -12.74 -26.38 18.55
C LEU A 132 -11.38 -25.68 18.48
N SER A 133 -11.24 -24.71 17.57
CA SER A 133 -10.12 -23.77 17.56
C SER A 133 -10.07 -23.13 18.95
N THR A 134 -9.03 -23.46 19.71
CA THR A 134 -8.85 -22.94 21.08
C THR A 134 -8.34 -21.49 21.06
N ASP A 135 -7.74 -21.09 19.93
CA ASP A 135 -7.34 -19.71 19.66
C ASP A 135 -8.46 -19.01 18.89
N SER A 136 -8.93 -17.87 19.42
CA SER A 136 -9.76 -16.92 18.66
C SER A 136 -8.98 -16.46 17.41
N PHE A 137 -9.67 -16.21 16.31
CA PHE A 137 -9.08 -15.67 15.07
C PHE A 137 -8.21 -14.43 15.36
N ASP A 138 -8.75 -13.50 16.15
CA ASP A 138 -8.09 -12.26 16.56
C ASP A 138 -6.73 -12.52 17.24
N SER A 139 -6.62 -13.60 18.01
CA SER A 139 -5.37 -13.93 18.72
C SER A 139 -4.29 -14.52 17.79
N THR A 140 -4.68 -15.07 16.64
CA THR A 140 -3.74 -15.57 15.65
C THR A 140 -3.20 -14.44 14.79
N GLU A 141 -4.07 -13.54 14.34
CA GLU A 141 -3.70 -12.36 13.55
C GLU A 141 -2.82 -11.40 14.35
N GLU A 142 -3.18 -11.08 15.60
CA GLU A 142 -2.38 -10.24 16.50
C GLU A 142 -0.97 -10.83 16.69
N PHE A 143 -0.88 -12.14 16.91
CA PHE A 143 0.39 -12.82 17.09
C PHE A 143 1.32 -12.69 15.88
N PHE A 144 0.81 -12.87 14.66
CA PHE A 144 1.65 -12.74 13.46
C PHE A 144 2.00 -11.27 13.18
N SER A 145 1.06 -10.35 13.43
CA SER A 145 1.27 -8.91 13.31
C SER A 145 2.40 -8.41 14.22
N ASP A 146 2.45 -8.89 15.47
CA ASP A 146 3.54 -8.61 16.42
C ASP A 146 4.92 -9.06 15.93
N HIS A 147 4.95 -10.01 15.00
CA HIS A 147 6.18 -10.53 14.40
C HIS A 147 6.44 -10.00 12.98
N GLY A 148 5.64 -9.05 12.51
CA GLY A 148 5.76 -8.46 11.18
C GLY A 148 5.27 -9.36 10.05
N PHE A 149 4.40 -10.32 10.35
CA PHE A 149 3.76 -11.18 9.36
C PHE A 149 2.29 -10.80 9.20
N GLU A 150 1.84 -10.74 7.96
CA GLU A 150 0.42 -10.60 7.65
C GLU A 150 -0.25 -11.98 7.67
N TYR A 151 -1.33 -12.12 8.41
CA TYR A 151 -2.08 -13.37 8.50
C TYR A 151 -3.10 -13.47 7.35
N VAL A 152 -3.16 -14.63 6.69
CA VAL A 152 -4.09 -14.92 5.60
C VAL A 152 -4.73 -16.28 5.80
N ASP A 153 -6.06 -16.32 5.83
CA ASP A 153 -6.81 -17.57 5.87
C ASP A 153 -7.07 -18.11 4.46
N ALA A 154 -6.51 -19.27 4.10
CA ALA A 154 -6.68 -19.83 2.76
C ALA A 154 -8.11 -20.32 2.46
N GLU A 155 -9.00 -20.35 3.45
CA GLU A 155 -10.42 -20.67 3.27
C GLU A 155 -11.31 -19.46 3.08
N ASP A 156 -10.83 -18.25 3.40
CA ASP A 156 -11.59 -17.02 3.21
C ASP A 156 -11.85 -16.82 1.71
N SER A 157 -13.04 -17.23 1.28
CA SER A 157 -13.56 -16.98 -0.05
C SER A 157 -14.24 -15.61 -0.06
N PRO A 158 -14.02 -14.79 -1.10
CA PRO A 158 -14.73 -13.52 -1.25
C PRO A 158 -16.26 -13.66 -1.38
N GLU A 159 -16.78 -14.88 -1.54
CA GLU A 159 -18.22 -15.14 -1.79
C GLU A 159 -19.10 -15.22 -0.53
N GLU A 160 -18.54 -15.31 0.68
CA GLU A 160 -19.35 -15.58 1.89
C GLU A 160 -19.86 -14.33 2.65
N VAL A 161 -19.47 -13.11 2.26
CA VAL A 161 -19.91 -11.90 2.97
C VAL A 161 -21.22 -11.36 2.39
N GLY A 162 -22.33 -11.87 2.92
CA GLY A 162 -23.63 -11.22 2.79
C GLY A 162 -23.67 -9.90 3.59
N SER A 163 -23.86 -8.79 2.89
CA SER A 163 -24.49 -7.56 3.40
C SER A 163 -23.81 -6.82 4.57
N SER A 164 -22.54 -6.45 4.44
CA SER A 164 -22.01 -5.27 5.16
C SER A 164 -21.49 -4.24 4.17
N ASP A 165 -22.08 -3.05 4.21
CA ASP A 165 -21.97 -1.95 3.24
C ASP A 165 -20.70 -1.09 3.43
N HIS A 166 -19.65 -1.65 4.03
CA HIS A 166 -18.41 -0.93 4.30
C HIS A 166 -17.18 -1.72 3.80
N LEU A 167 -16.57 -1.17 2.74
CA LEU A 167 -15.26 -1.51 2.13
C LEU A 167 -15.26 -2.64 1.08
N GLN A 168 -15.65 -2.28 -0.15
CA GLN A 168 -15.61 -3.09 -1.39
C GLN A 168 -14.20 -3.55 -1.86
N TYR A 169 -13.15 -3.48 -1.05
CA TYR A 169 -11.77 -3.72 -1.51
C TYR A 169 -10.91 -4.61 -0.60
N ASP A 170 -11.48 -5.26 0.42
CA ASP A 170 -10.68 -6.15 1.26
C ASP A 170 -10.50 -7.50 0.56
N VAL A 171 -9.46 -7.60 -0.26
CA VAL A 171 -9.08 -8.83 -0.95
C VAL A 171 -8.54 -9.80 0.10
N ARG A 172 -9.31 -10.84 0.43
CA ARG A 172 -8.94 -11.87 1.42
C ARG A 172 -8.52 -13.18 0.77
N GLY A 173 -7.92 -14.05 1.58
CA GLY A 173 -7.57 -15.42 1.22
C GLY A 173 -6.51 -15.55 0.14
N LEU A 174 -6.67 -16.52 -0.77
CA LEU A 174 -5.67 -16.84 -1.79
C LEU A 174 -5.34 -15.68 -2.75
N PRO A 175 -6.33 -14.88 -3.22
CA PRO A 175 -6.04 -13.67 -4.00
C PRO A 175 -5.12 -12.68 -3.29
N ARG A 176 -5.24 -12.54 -1.96
CA ARG A 176 -4.40 -11.62 -1.16
C ARG A 176 -2.92 -11.98 -1.23
N ILE A 177 -2.61 -13.27 -1.20
CA ILE A 177 -1.24 -13.80 -1.35
C ILE A 177 -0.64 -13.34 -2.68
N LEU A 178 -1.41 -13.45 -3.76
CA LEU A 178 -0.95 -13.04 -5.09
C LEU A 178 -0.76 -11.53 -5.21
N GLU A 179 -1.65 -10.74 -4.62
CA GLU A 179 -1.49 -9.29 -4.58
C GLU A 179 -0.23 -8.87 -3.84
N ALA A 180 0.02 -9.44 -2.66
CA ALA A 180 1.25 -9.18 -1.91
C ALA A 180 2.49 -9.56 -2.71
N LEU A 181 2.50 -10.69 -3.42
CA LEU A 181 3.63 -11.08 -4.26
C LEU A 181 3.80 -10.19 -5.51
N ASN A 182 2.72 -9.56 -5.98
CA ASN A 182 2.74 -8.63 -7.10
C ASN A 182 3.31 -7.25 -6.73
N THR A 183 3.33 -6.86 -5.44
CA THR A 183 3.91 -5.58 -4.99
C THR A 183 5.43 -5.59 -4.98
N ILE A 184 6.05 -6.77 -4.93
CA ILE A 184 7.51 -6.94 -4.89
C ILE A 184 8.12 -6.50 -6.22
N MET A 185 9.20 -5.72 -6.13
CA MET A 185 9.97 -5.25 -7.28
C MET A 185 11.06 -6.26 -7.63
N TRP A 186 10.66 -7.36 -8.26
CA TRP A 186 11.54 -8.47 -8.60
C TRP A 186 12.74 -8.06 -9.48
N PRO A 187 13.98 -8.44 -9.15
CA PRO A 187 15.15 -8.14 -9.99
C PRO A 187 15.08 -8.74 -11.40
N SER A 188 14.31 -9.83 -11.57
CA SER A 188 14.06 -10.48 -12.85
C SER A 188 12.92 -9.85 -13.66
N MET A 189 12.25 -8.82 -13.14
CA MET A 189 11.09 -8.23 -13.82
C MET A 189 11.48 -7.55 -15.14
N VAL A 190 10.67 -7.79 -16.16
CA VAL A 190 10.74 -7.14 -17.47
C VAL A 190 9.43 -6.38 -17.69
N ARG A 191 9.51 -5.06 -17.90
CA ARG A 191 8.33 -4.23 -18.14
C ARG A 191 7.62 -4.66 -19.42
N THR A 192 6.30 -4.81 -19.36
CA THR A 192 5.46 -5.09 -20.53
C THR A 192 5.30 -3.80 -21.33
N ALA A 193 5.69 -3.81 -22.61
CA ALA A 193 5.65 -2.62 -23.47
C ALA A 193 4.23 -2.20 -23.93
N THR A 194 3.18 -2.65 -23.22
CA THR A 194 1.78 -2.60 -23.68
C THR A 194 1.16 -1.19 -23.67
N GLY A 195 1.91 -0.15 -23.27
CA GLY A 195 1.47 1.25 -23.29
C GLY A 195 1.89 2.06 -24.53
N GLY A 196 2.60 1.47 -25.49
CA GLY A 196 2.89 2.15 -26.75
C GLY A 196 1.63 2.24 -27.61
N LEU A 197 1.00 3.43 -27.64
CA LEU A 197 -0.10 3.81 -28.54
C LEU A 197 0.11 3.20 -29.93
N ARG A 198 -0.52 2.06 -30.21
CA ARG A 198 -0.54 1.51 -31.56
C ARG A 198 -1.42 2.43 -32.38
N ARG A 199 -0.78 3.22 -33.24
CA ARG A 199 -1.40 3.89 -34.39
C ARG A 199 -2.29 2.87 -35.11
N PRO A 200 -3.60 3.14 -35.30
CA PRO A 200 -4.49 2.18 -35.93
C PRO A 200 -4.10 2.06 -37.40
N VAL A 201 -3.51 0.92 -37.77
CA VAL A 201 -3.52 0.46 -39.15
C VAL A 201 -4.83 -0.32 -39.29
N LEU A 202 -5.76 0.23 -40.06
CA LEU A 202 -6.95 -0.46 -40.53
C LEU A 202 -6.50 -1.67 -41.34
N VAL A 203 -6.62 -2.86 -40.76
CA VAL A 203 -6.61 -4.10 -41.51
C VAL A 203 -7.86 -4.87 -41.09
N ASP A 204 -8.74 -5.00 -42.07
CA ASP A 204 -9.95 -5.79 -42.10
C ASP A 204 -9.58 -7.28 -41.99
N ASP A 205 -9.83 -7.91 -40.84
CA ASP A 205 -10.09 -9.35 -40.79
C ASP A 205 -10.81 -9.77 -39.51
N LEU A 206 -11.98 -10.39 -39.68
CA LEU A 206 -12.81 -10.98 -38.65
C LEU A 206 -12.45 -12.47 -38.53
N SER A 207 -11.95 -12.94 -37.38
CA SER A 207 -12.49 -14.16 -36.75
C SER A 207 -11.85 -14.49 -35.39
N SER A 208 -12.72 -15.09 -34.56
CA SER A 208 -12.48 -15.90 -33.36
C SER A 208 -12.35 -15.19 -32.01
N ALA A 209 -13.47 -15.28 -31.30
CA ALA A 209 -13.67 -14.94 -29.91
C ALA A 209 -13.12 -16.02 -28.96
N ALA A 210 -12.60 -15.58 -27.80
CA ALA A 210 -12.81 -16.24 -26.51
C ALA A 210 -12.39 -15.31 -25.36
N PHE A 211 -13.38 -14.89 -24.58
CA PHE A 211 -13.33 -14.50 -23.16
C PHE A 211 -12.37 -13.39 -22.71
N GLU A 212 -12.95 -12.20 -22.47
CA GLU A 212 -12.62 -11.37 -21.31
C GLU A 212 -13.87 -10.57 -20.91
N HIS A 213 -14.30 -10.74 -19.65
CA HIS A 213 -15.44 -10.06 -19.05
C HIS A 213 -15.05 -8.66 -18.58
N SER A 214 -16.02 -7.74 -18.68
CA SER A 214 -16.14 -6.48 -17.93
C SER A 214 -15.18 -5.32 -18.25
N PHE A 215 -15.61 -4.43 -19.16
CA PHE A 215 -16.21 -3.14 -18.79
C PHE A 215 -16.57 -2.39 -20.08
N THR A 216 -17.76 -2.59 -20.61
CA THR A 216 -18.32 -1.75 -21.69
C THR A 216 -19.62 -1.13 -21.20
N THR A 217 -19.50 0.10 -20.71
CA THR A 217 -20.30 1.25 -21.11
C THR A 217 -21.80 1.03 -21.29
N ILE A 218 -22.56 1.38 -20.26
CA ILE A 218 -23.93 1.85 -20.39
C ILE A 218 -23.85 3.30 -20.88
N SER A 219 -24.03 3.52 -22.18
CA SER A 219 -24.48 4.79 -22.74
C SER A 219 -24.87 4.56 -24.19
N ASP A 220 -26.11 4.13 -24.39
CA ASP A 220 -26.76 4.25 -25.68
C ASP A 220 -28.23 4.59 -25.45
N THR A 221 -28.50 5.89 -25.28
CA THR A 221 -29.71 6.60 -25.70
C THR A 221 -29.60 8.08 -25.34
N ALA A 222 -29.02 8.90 -26.22
CA ALA A 222 -29.27 10.34 -26.26
C ALA A 222 -29.16 10.85 -27.72
N PRO A 223 -30.04 11.78 -28.16
CA PRO A 223 -30.17 12.19 -29.56
C PRO A 223 -29.03 13.14 -30.01
N PRO A 224 -28.79 13.26 -31.33
CA PRO A 224 -27.74 14.12 -31.85
C PRO A 224 -28.22 15.57 -31.85
N ASP A 225 -27.44 16.48 -31.24
CA ASP A 225 -27.23 17.87 -31.69
C ASP A 225 -26.70 18.75 -30.54
N HIS A 226 -25.47 18.52 -30.07
CA HIS A 226 -24.73 19.55 -29.33
C HIS A 226 -23.27 19.59 -29.79
N SER A 227 -22.91 20.74 -30.35
CA SER A 227 -21.62 21.07 -30.95
C SER A 227 -20.45 20.85 -29.99
N SER A 228 -19.43 20.18 -30.51
CA SER A 228 -18.10 19.98 -29.92
C SER A 228 -17.55 21.23 -29.25
N LEU A 229 -17.39 21.18 -27.93
CA LEU A 229 -16.75 22.21 -27.09
C LEU A 229 -15.41 21.72 -26.52
N PHE A 230 -14.91 20.56 -26.96
CA PHE A 230 -13.61 20.01 -26.57
C PHE A 230 -12.80 19.64 -27.81
N ASP A 231 -12.59 20.61 -28.70
CA ASP A 231 -11.55 20.49 -29.73
C ASP A 231 -10.22 20.92 -29.08
N VAL A 232 -9.64 20.01 -28.29
CA VAL A 232 -8.33 20.22 -27.69
C VAL A 232 -7.29 20.05 -28.78
N ASP A 233 -6.71 21.17 -29.21
CA ASP A 233 -5.66 21.22 -30.23
C ASP A 233 -4.51 20.27 -29.85
N PRO A 234 -4.21 19.23 -30.65
CA PRO A 234 -3.16 18.26 -30.36
C PRO A 234 -1.77 18.90 -30.26
N GLN A 235 -1.56 20.11 -30.79
CA GLN A 235 -0.32 20.84 -30.57
C GLN A 235 -0.18 21.38 -29.15
N SER A 236 -1.29 21.77 -28.49
CA SER A 236 -1.27 22.29 -27.13
C SER A 236 -0.92 21.21 -26.10
N ALA A 237 -1.45 19.99 -26.29
CA ALA A 237 -1.11 18.85 -25.44
C ALA A 237 0.38 18.46 -25.54
N SER A 238 0.97 18.59 -26.73
CA SER A 238 2.40 18.30 -26.93
C SER A 238 3.32 19.34 -26.28
N HIS A 239 2.90 20.62 -26.24
CA HIS A 239 3.65 21.67 -25.56
C HIS A 239 3.59 21.52 -24.05
N SER A 240 2.40 21.23 -23.50
CA SER A 240 2.19 20.98 -22.07
C SER A 240 3.04 19.82 -21.54
N LEU A 241 3.15 18.73 -22.30
CA LEU A 241 4.01 17.59 -21.94
C LEU A 241 5.51 17.91 -21.99
N ALA A 242 5.94 18.76 -22.93
CA ALA A 242 7.33 19.20 -23.03
C ALA A 242 7.71 20.12 -21.87
N GLU A 243 6.78 20.98 -21.44
CA GLU A 243 6.95 21.90 -20.31
C GLU A 243 7.02 21.13 -18.97
N LEU A 244 6.19 20.09 -18.81
CA LEU A 244 6.24 19.17 -17.67
C LEU A 244 7.56 18.40 -17.59
N ASN A 245 8.08 17.91 -18.72
CA ASN A 245 9.38 17.24 -18.76
C ASN A 245 10.53 18.20 -18.45
N ALA A 246 10.48 19.45 -18.91
CA ALA A 246 11.47 20.47 -18.55
C ALA A 246 11.44 20.78 -17.04
N TRP A 247 10.26 20.80 -16.42
CA TRP A 247 10.13 20.99 -14.97
C TRP A 247 10.67 19.81 -14.13
N LEU A 248 10.63 18.59 -14.69
CA LEU A 248 11.19 17.38 -14.06
C LEU A 248 12.71 17.27 -14.25
N ASP A 249 13.26 17.78 -15.35
CA ASP A 249 14.70 17.78 -15.66
C ASP A 249 15.47 18.91 -14.96
N ASP A 250 14.79 19.97 -14.50
CA ASP A 250 15.37 21.02 -13.62
C ASP A 250 15.57 20.52 -12.17
N GLY A 251 16.24 19.37 -12.05
CA GLY A 251 16.57 18.70 -10.81
C GLY A 251 17.49 19.49 -9.87
N ASP A 252 17.43 19.09 -8.60
CA ASP A 252 18.46 19.27 -7.57
C ASP A 252 18.57 20.61 -6.84
N SER A 253 17.48 21.06 -6.21
CA SER A 253 17.56 22.01 -5.08
C SER A 253 16.88 21.55 -3.78
N TRP A 254 16.66 20.24 -3.62
CA TRP A 254 16.21 19.62 -2.36
C TRP A 254 17.25 18.71 -1.70
N ALA A 255 18.51 18.74 -2.15
CA ALA A 255 19.58 18.08 -1.41
C ALA A 255 19.78 18.78 -0.05
N PRO A 256 19.69 18.07 1.10
CA PRO A 256 19.97 18.68 2.39
C PRO A 256 21.41 19.19 2.38
N ALA A 257 21.59 20.46 2.74
CA ALA A 257 22.89 21.10 2.80
C ALA A 257 23.86 20.25 3.64
N ARG A 258 24.81 19.58 2.99
CA ARG A 258 25.99 19.04 3.66
C ARG A 258 26.81 20.21 4.17
N ARG A 259 26.69 20.49 5.47
CA ARG A 259 27.66 21.31 6.19
C ARG A 259 28.95 20.49 6.33
N ASP A 260 29.87 20.70 5.40
CA ASP A 260 31.27 20.29 5.58
C ASP A 260 31.89 21.20 6.66
N HIS A 261 31.97 20.67 7.88
CA HIS A 261 32.77 21.27 8.94
C HIS A 261 34.26 21.04 8.63
N ILE A 262 34.93 22.11 8.23
CA ILE A 262 36.38 22.21 8.12
C ILE A 262 36.97 22.06 9.52
N VAL A 263 37.61 20.93 9.80
CA VAL A 263 38.47 20.73 10.98
C VAL A 263 39.87 21.19 10.62
N THR A 264 40.24 22.37 11.10
CA THR A 264 41.60 22.90 11.05
C THR A 264 42.46 22.13 12.05
N THR A 265 43.48 21.46 11.55
CA THR A 265 44.54 20.82 12.34
C THR A 265 45.50 21.88 12.88
N ALA A 266 45.63 21.97 14.20
CA ALA A 266 46.74 22.65 14.85
C ALA A 266 47.18 21.88 16.11
N ALA A 267 48.50 21.72 16.18
CA ALA A 267 49.33 20.98 17.12
C ALA A 267 48.99 21.08 18.62
N GLU A 268 49.18 19.92 19.28
CA GLU A 268 49.55 19.64 20.68
C GLU A 268 50.57 20.62 21.33
N PRO A 269 50.76 20.66 22.68
CA PRO A 269 50.77 19.48 23.56
C PRO A 269 50.28 19.61 25.03
N SER A 270 50.16 18.42 25.64
CA SER A 270 50.60 18.06 27.01
C SER A 270 49.54 17.81 28.08
N ALA A 271 49.41 16.51 28.40
CA ALA A 271 49.26 15.85 29.70
C ALA A 271 48.58 16.60 30.88
N GLU A 272 47.44 16.05 31.33
CA GLU A 272 47.28 15.58 32.71
C GLU A 272 46.02 14.71 32.83
N ALA A 273 46.13 13.64 33.62
CA ALA A 273 45.05 12.72 33.94
C ALA A 273 44.07 13.33 34.95
N VAL A 274 42.79 12.96 34.89
CA VAL A 274 41.92 12.56 36.03
C VAL A 274 40.44 12.48 35.63
N ALA A 275 39.81 11.37 36.06
CA ALA A 275 38.39 11.14 36.36
C ALA A 275 37.34 11.06 35.23
N LEU A 276 36.82 9.84 35.10
CA LEU A 276 35.46 9.47 34.68
C LEU A 276 34.40 10.50 35.09
N LYS A 277 33.68 11.02 34.10
CA LYS A 277 32.32 11.53 34.28
C LYS A 277 31.47 11.08 33.09
N ASP A 278 30.65 10.09 33.40
CA ASP A 278 29.43 9.71 32.68
C ASP A 278 28.48 10.90 32.70
N GLY A 279 27.97 11.28 31.53
CA GLY A 279 27.18 12.51 31.34
C GLY A 279 27.08 12.85 29.86
N PHE A 280 26.11 12.24 29.19
CA PHE A 280 25.56 12.75 27.93
C PHE A 280 24.95 14.11 28.25
N ASP A 281 25.61 15.20 27.83
CA ASP A 281 25.05 16.55 27.91
C ASP A 281 23.82 16.62 26.98
N ASP A 282 22.70 17.06 27.56
CA ASP A 282 21.38 17.31 26.96
C ASP A 282 21.43 18.42 25.88
N ASP A 283 22.12 18.19 24.77
CA ASP A 283 22.15 19.09 23.61
C ASP A 283 20.83 19.09 22.79
N PHE A 284 19.82 18.33 23.21
CA PHE A 284 18.48 18.35 22.61
C PHE A 284 17.59 19.49 23.12
N THR A 285 18.02 20.24 24.13
CA THR A 285 17.23 21.34 24.71
C THR A 285 17.12 22.55 23.75
N GLU A 286 18.08 22.71 22.84
CA GLU A 286 18.08 23.83 21.88
C GLU A 286 17.13 23.59 20.68
N PHE A 287 16.74 22.33 20.41
CA PHE A 287 15.85 21.99 19.30
C PHE A 287 14.35 21.96 19.68
N ILE A 288 14.01 22.02 20.97
CA ILE A 288 12.62 22.03 21.47
C ILE A 288 12.17 23.44 21.91
N SER A 289 13.02 24.45 21.77
CA SER A 289 12.60 25.85 21.94
C SER A 289 11.85 26.30 20.68
N ALA A 290 10.61 25.84 20.53
CA ALA A 290 9.67 26.33 19.53
C ALA A 290 9.64 27.87 19.63
N PRO A 291 9.76 28.59 18.50
CA PRO A 291 9.58 30.04 18.48
C PRO A 291 8.25 30.38 19.18
N PRO A 292 8.17 31.47 19.96
CA PRO A 292 6.93 31.86 20.61
C PRO A 292 5.82 31.91 19.55
N GLU A 293 4.80 31.08 19.75
CA GLU A 293 3.66 30.94 18.86
C GLU A 293 3.09 32.33 18.54
N ALA A 294 3.26 32.76 17.30
CA ALA A 294 2.39 33.78 16.76
C ALA A 294 0.99 33.16 16.73
N ASP A 295 0.02 33.82 17.37
CA ASP A 295 -1.39 33.38 17.48
C ASP A 295 -1.83 32.56 16.24
N PRO A 296 -1.99 31.22 16.36
CA PRO A 296 -2.33 30.35 15.23
C PRO A 296 -3.72 30.68 14.63
N ASP A 297 -4.49 31.51 15.32
CA ASP A 297 -5.87 31.84 14.98
C ASP A 297 -6.00 33.06 14.04
N THR A 298 -4.91 33.76 13.73
CA THR A 298 -4.97 34.98 12.90
C THR A 298 -5.08 34.71 11.39
N GLY A 299 -4.93 33.47 10.95
CA GLY A 299 -4.95 33.09 9.52
C GLY A 299 -6.17 32.28 9.05
N LEU A 300 -7.00 31.76 9.97
CA LEU A 300 -8.10 30.87 9.60
C LEU A 300 -9.30 31.66 9.04
N PRO A 301 -9.98 31.15 7.99
CA PRO A 301 -11.24 31.73 7.54
C PRO A 301 -12.29 31.56 8.63
N SER A 302 -13.13 32.58 8.81
CA SER A 302 -14.20 32.50 9.80
C SER A 302 -15.24 31.44 9.37
N SER A 303 -15.91 30.82 10.34
CA SER A 303 -16.97 29.83 10.07
C SER A 303 -18.06 30.36 9.11
N ALA A 304 -18.39 31.65 9.21
CA ALA A 304 -19.32 32.30 8.28
C ALA A 304 -18.80 32.34 6.82
N GLU A 305 -17.49 32.55 6.62
CA GLU A 305 -16.86 32.53 5.29
C GLU A 305 -16.83 31.12 4.69
N VAL A 306 -16.64 30.11 5.54
CA VAL A 306 -16.68 28.70 5.15
C VAL A 306 -18.09 28.31 4.69
N HIS A 307 -19.13 28.64 5.48
CA HIS A 307 -20.52 28.33 5.13
C HIS A 307 -20.99 29.02 3.85
N ALA A 308 -20.66 30.32 3.69
CA ALA A 308 -20.97 31.05 2.46
C ALA A 308 -20.27 30.46 1.23
N THR A 309 -19.10 29.84 1.40
CA THR A 309 -18.40 29.15 0.32
C THR A 309 -19.04 27.80 0.01
N ALA A 310 -19.51 27.07 1.03
CA ALA A 310 -20.28 25.84 0.86
C ALA A 310 -21.58 26.09 0.08
N GLU A 311 -22.36 27.10 0.47
CA GLU A 311 -23.58 27.51 -0.26
C GLU A 311 -23.27 27.81 -1.72
N ARG A 312 -22.17 28.54 -1.99
CA ARG A 312 -21.77 28.86 -3.36
C ARG A 312 -21.37 27.63 -4.20
N ILE A 313 -20.83 26.57 -3.58
CA ILE A 313 -20.44 25.34 -4.28
C ILE A 313 -21.67 24.45 -4.57
N PHE A 314 -22.66 24.43 -3.66
CA PHE A 314 -23.73 23.43 -3.69
C PHE A 314 -25.14 23.97 -3.95
N GLU A 315 -25.42 25.27 -3.78
CA GLU A 315 -26.77 25.84 -3.95
C GLU A 315 -27.03 26.48 -5.32
N GLN A 316 -26.08 26.45 -6.25
CA GLN A 316 -26.14 27.33 -7.42
C GLN A 316 -27.29 27.03 -8.41
N ASP A 317 -27.92 25.84 -8.41
CA ASP A 317 -29.06 25.53 -9.31
C ASP A 317 -30.00 24.43 -8.76
N ASN A 318 -30.57 24.60 -7.57
CA ASN A 318 -31.41 23.58 -6.91
C ASN A 318 -32.90 23.55 -7.34
N ASP A 319 -33.25 24.14 -8.50
CA ASP A 319 -34.61 24.04 -9.07
C ASP A 319 -34.84 22.74 -9.87
N ALA A 320 -33.83 21.87 -9.96
CA ALA A 320 -33.94 20.56 -10.61
C ALA A 320 -34.35 19.46 -9.59
N PRO A 321 -35.43 18.71 -9.84
CA PRO A 321 -35.85 17.64 -8.94
C PRO A 321 -34.87 16.45 -8.98
N GLU A 322 -34.27 16.16 -7.82
CA GLU A 322 -33.70 14.87 -7.39
C GLU A 322 -32.44 14.34 -8.11
N GLY A 323 -31.36 15.13 -8.20
CA GLY A 323 -30.05 14.61 -8.56
C GLY A 323 -28.88 15.48 -8.08
N PHE A 324 -27.85 14.87 -7.48
CA PHE A 324 -26.59 15.54 -7.16
C PHE A 324 -25.78 15.73 -8.45
N ASP A 325 -25.68 16.96 -8.95
CA ASP A 325 -24.97 17.26 -10.19
C ASP A 325 -23.49 17.57 -9.95
N LEU A 326 -22.66 16.55 -10.13
CA LEU A 326 -21.19 16.65 -10.06
C LEU A 326 -20.60 17.65 -11.05
N THR A 327 -21.24 17.88 -12.20
CA THR A 327 -20.70 18.76 -13.23
C THR A 327 -20.78 20.23 -12.82
N SER A 328 -21.86 20.61 -12.12
CA SER A 328 -22.01 21.95 -11.55
C SER A 328 -20.98 22.22 -10.44
N VAL A 329 -20.79 21.27 -9.53
CA VAL A 329 -19.80 21.37 -8.43
C VAL A 329 -18.38 21.52 -8.99
N LEU A 330 -18.01 20.74 -10.00
CA LEU A 330 -16.69 20.84 -10.63
C LEU A 330 -16.49 22.17 -11.37
N GLY A 331 -17.53 22.68 -12.03
CA GLY A 331 -17.50 24.00 -12.68
C GLY A 331 -17.31 25.14 -11.66
N ALA A 332 -17.99 25.06 -10.51
CA ALA A 332 -17.83 26.02 -9.42
C ALA A 332 -16.41 25.98 -8.83
N LEU A 333 -15.85 24.78 -8.63
CA LEU A 333 -14.48 24.62 -8.13
C LEU A 333 -13.42 25.13 -9.11
N GLU A 334 -13.60 24.93 -10.42
CA GLU A 334 -12.69 25.45 -11.44
C GLU A 334 -12.69 26.98 -11.46
N ALA A 335 -13.87 27.60 -11.37
CA ALA A 335 -13.99 29.05 -11.26
C ALA A 335 -13.29 29.60 -10.01
N MET A 336 -13.47 28.95 -8.85
CA MET A 336 -12.80 29.34 -7.61
C MET A 336 -11.28 29.14 -7.67
N ARG A 337 -10.81 28.07 -8.33
CA ARG A 337 -9.37 27.83 -8.56
C ARG A 337 -8.74 28.96 -9.37
N LEU A 338 -9.41 29.41 -10.44
CA LEU A 338 -8.93 30.54 -11.24
C LEU A 338 -8.92 31.84 -10.44
N GLU A 339 -9.94 32.08 -9.61
CA GLU A 339 -10.02 33.22 -8.71
C GLU A 339 -8.83 33.23 -7.71
N ILE A 340 -8.56 32.10 -7.07
CA ILE A 340 -7.44 31.93 -6.13
C ILE A 340 -6.10 32.09 -6.83
N GLY A 341 -5.95 31.55 -8.04
CA GLY A 341 -4.73 31.66 -8.83
C GLY A 341 -4.35 33.10 -9.20
N ALA A 342 -5.34 34.00 -9.27
CA ALA A 342 -5.13 35.42 -9.56
C ALA A 342 -4.69 36.25 -8.34
N ILE A 343 -4.79 35.72 -7.11
CA ILE A 343 -4.41 36.42 -5.88
C ILE A 343 -2.88 36.52 -5.79
N ALA A 344 -2.32 37.73 -5.81
CA ALA A 344 -0.86 37.94 -5.79
C ALA A 344 -0.23 37.68 -4.42
N ASP A 345 -0.95 37.97 -3.34
CA ASP A 345 -0.50 37.74 -1.98
C ASP A 345 -0.61 36.26 -1.59
N VAL A 346 0.48 35.71 -1.04
CA VAL A 346 0.57 34.27 -0.75
C VAL A 346 -0.31 33.89 0.46
N GLU A 347 -0.42 34.77 1.45
CA GLU A 347 -1.20 34.49 2.66
C GLU A 347 -2.70 34.58 2.37
N GLU A 348 -3.12 35.60 1.62
CA GLU A 348 -4.49 35.72 1.13
C GLU A 348 -4.88 34.55 0.20
N ARG A 349 -3.96 34.11 -0.67
CA ARG A 349 -4.18 32.93 -1.52
C ARG A 349 -4.35 31.66 -0.70
N ARG A 350 -3.52 31.45 0.32
CA ARG A 350 -3.61 30.32 1.25
C ARG A 350 -4.93 30.35 2.01
N LYS A 351 -5.34 31.51 2.53
CA LYS A 351 -6.62 31.68 3.23
C LYS A 351 -7.81 31.38 2.32
N ALA A 352 -7.79 31.86 1.07
CA ALA A 352 -8.83 31.60 0.09
C ALA A 352 -8.91 30.10 -0.29
N ALA A 353 -7.76 29.42 -0.41
CA ALA A 353 -7.71 27.98 -0.66
C ALA A 353 -8.25 27.17 0.54
N ALA A 354 -7.85 27.52 1.76
CA ALA A 354 -8.36 26.89 2.98
C ALA A 354 -9.88 27.05 3.11
N ARG A 355 -10.41 28.24 2.78
CA ARG A 355 -11.85 28.50 2.78
C ARG A 355 -12.62 27.60 1.81
N VAL A 356 -12.09 27.38 0.60
CA VAL A 356 -12.71 26.48 -0.39
C VAL A 356 -12.66 25.02 0.06
N ALA A 357 -11.52 24.58 0.61
CA ALA A 357 -11.37 23.21 1.11
C ALA A 357 -12.33 22.92 2.29
N LEU A 358 -12.40 23.83 3.26
CA LEU A 358 -13.33 23.72 4.40
C LEU A 358 -14.80 23.80 3.93
N GLY A 359 -15.11 24.69 2.99
CA GLY A 359 -16.47 24.79 2.43
C GLY A 359 -16.92 23.52 1.71
N LEU A 360 -15.99 22.86 1.00
CA LEU A 360 -16.26 21.58 0.36
C LEU A 360 -16.52 20.47 1.40
N ALA A 361 -15.69 20.39 2.45
CA ALA A 361 -15.85 19.41 3.52
C ALA A 361 -17.20 19.56 4.24
N VAL A 362 -17.59 20.81 4.56
CA VAL A 362 -18.90 21.12 5.17
C VAL A 362 -20.05 20.73 4.24
N GLY A 363 -19.98 21.04 2.95
CA GLY A 363 -21.06 20.71 2.01
C GLY A 363 -21.19 19.21 1.69
N LEU A 364 -20.13 18.43 1.87
CA LEU A 364 -20.17 16.96 1.80
C LEU A 364 -20.67 16.31 3.09
N GLY A 365 -20.91 17.09 4.16
CA GLY A 365 -21.30 16.56 5.46
C GLY A 365 -20.18 15.83 6.19
N ILE A 366 -18.90 16.13 5.86
CA ILE A 366 -17.71 15.59 6.54
C ILE A 366 -17.46 16.36 7.87
N ASP A 367 -18.40 17.19 8.31
CA ASP A 367 -18.28 17.88 9.59
C ASP A 367 -18.17 16.83 10.70
N GLU A 368 -17.07 16.91 11.46
CA GLU A 368 -16.61 15.97 12.48
C GLU A 368 -17.61 15.87 13.64
N ARG A 369 -18.75 15.23 13.38
CA ARG A 369 -19.65 14.73 14.42
C ARG A 369 -19.42 13.23 14.58
N ASP A 370 -18.31 12.92 15.22
CA ASP A 370 -18.22 11.72 16.06
C ASP A 370 -17.44 12.01 17.36
N GLU A 371 -17.56 13.23 17.91
CA GLU A 371 -17.32 13.48 19.35
C GLU A 371 -18.51 12.96 20.18
N GLY A 372 -18.94 11.73 19.90
CA GLY A 372 -20.04 11.02 20.57
C GLY A 372 -19.59 10.02 21.63
N ASP A 373 -18.28 9.89 21.89
CA ASP A 373 -17.74 8.86 22.79
C ASP A 373 -17.39 9.33 24.21
N ASP A 374 -17.59 10.61 24.54
CA ASP A 374 -17.37 11.10 25.92
C ASP A 374 -18.58 10.90 26.86
N GLU A 375 -19.74 10.46 26.36
CA GLU A 375 -20.95 10.27 27.21
C GLU A 375 -21.11 8.82 27.72
N LEU A 376 -20.42 7.83 27.12
CA LEU A 376 -20.49 6.43 27.57
C LEU A 376 -19.59 6.12 28.77
N ASP A 377 -18.56 6.94 29.02
CA ASP A 377 -17.64 6.73 30.15
C ASP A 377 -18.23 7.18 31.51
N GLU A 378 -19.15 8.15 31.55
CA GLU A 378 -19.78 8.57 32.82
C GLU A 378 -20.78 7.53 33.36
N GLU A 379 -21.47 6.76 32.51
CA GLU A 379 -22.43 5.75 32.95
C GLU A 379 -21.73 4.48 33.46
N LEU A 380 -20.62 4.07 32.83
CA LEU A 380 -19.77 2.96 33.30
C LEU A 380 -19.08 3.29 34.64
N LEU A 381 -18.63 4.54 34.85
CA LEU A 381 -18.09 5.00 36.13
C LEU A 381 -19.15 5.04 37.25
N ARG A 382 -20.42 5.32 36.92
CA ARG A 382 -21.53 5.28 37.91
C ARG A 382 -21.89 3.86 38.32
N GLU A 383 -21.92 2.89 37.40
CA GLU A 383 -22.17 1.49 37.76
C GLU A 383 -21.05 0.89 38.61
N LEU A 384 -19.79 1.26 38.36
CA LEU A 384 -18.64 0.72 39.10
C LEU A 384 -18.59 1.21 40.55
N HIS A 385 -19.07 2.42 40.83
CA HIS A 385 -19.22 2.96 42.19
C HIS A 385 -20.39 2.38 42.98
N GLN A 386 -21.32 1.68 42.32
CA GLN A 386 -22.48 1.05 42.99
C GLN A 386 -22.21 -0.40 43.42
N ILE A 387 -21.07 -0.97 43.02
CA ILE A 387 -20.66 -2.36 43.31
C ILE A 387 -19.64 -2.45 44.47
N GLN A 388 -19.13 -1.33 44.99
CA GLN A 388 -18.37 -1.25 46.25
C GLN A 388 -19.27 -0.86 47.43
#